data_AF-A0A969PJW3-F1
#
_entry.id   AF-A0A969PJW3-F1
#
_cell.length_a   1.000
_cell.length_b   1.000
_cell.length_c   1.000
_cell.angle_alpha   90.00
_cell.angle_beta   90.00
_cell.angle_gamma   90.00
#
_symmetry.space_group_name_H-M   'P 1'
#
loop_
_entity.id
_entity.type
_entity.pdbx_description
1 polymer ?
#
loop_
_entity_poly.entity_id
_entity_poly.type
_entity_poly.pdbx_seq_one_letter_code
_entity_poly.pdbx_strand_id
1 'polypeptide(L)' 'MTDFDRGTVVIVGASSGIGQACAVHLDRLGFQVFAGVLTETEATDLQQKLLVVLFL' A
#
# COMPACT_ATOMS: atom_id res chain seq x y z
N MET A 1 -10.85 -12.30 -11.60
CA MET A 1 -10.28 -10.94 -11.72
C MET A 1 -11.15 -10.07 -10.83
N THR A 2 -10.64 -9.66 -9.67
CA THR A 2 -11.39 -8.87 -8.69
C THR A 2 -11.56 -7.45 -9.23
N ASP A 3 -12.80 -6.99 -9.39
CA ASP A 3 -13.07 -5.59 -9.74
C ASP A 3 -12.66 -4.72 -8.55
N PHE A 4 -11.63 -3.89 -8.75
CA PHE A 4 -11.27 -2.84 -7.80
C PHE A 4 -12.01 -1.58 -8.20
N ASP A 5 -12.90 -1.09 -7.32
CA ASP A 5 -13.79 0.06 -7.56
C ASP A 5 -13.09 1.30 -8.13
N ARG A 6 -11.77 1.43 -7.90
CA ARG A 6 -10.95 2.58 -8.33
C ARG A 6 -9.75 2.23 -9.22
N GLY A 7 -9.42 0.95 -9.37
CA GLY A 7 -8.21 0.47 -10.04
C GLY A 7 -7.02 0.16 -9.11
N THR A 8 -5.85 -0.09 -9.71
CA THR A 8 -4.64 -0.60 -9.06
C THR A 8 -3.49 0.41 -9.13
N VAL A 9 -2.75 0.57 -8.04
CA VAL A 9 -1.61 1.52 -7.93
C VAL A 9 -0.39 0.82 -7.33
N VAL A 10 0.80 1.12 -7.87
CA VAL A 10 2.09 0.69 -7.29
C VAL A 10 2.79 1.90 -6.69
N ILE A 11 3.23 1.78 -5.44
CA ILE A 11 3.96 2.83 -4.71
C ILE A 11 5.30 2.27 -4.27
N VAL A 12 6.38 2.86 -4.76
CA VAL A 12 7.74 2.55 -4.33
C VAL A 12 8.17 3.48 -3.20
N GLY A 13 8.98 2.97 -2.25
CA GLY A 13 9.41 3.76 -1.09
C GLY A 13 8.27 4.01 -0.10
N ALA A 14 7.42 3.00 0.13
CA ALA A 14 6.23 3.12 0.96
C ALA A 14 6.49 2.97 2.48
N SER A 15 7.75 2.79 2.90
CA SER A 15 8.08 2.48 4.30
C SER A 15 7.89 3.65 5.26
N SER A 16 7.97 4.90 4.78
CA SER A 16 7.77 6.10 5.61
C SER A 16 7.36 7.34 4.79
N GLY A 17 7.13 8.45 5.50
CA GLY A 17 6.91 9.76 4.89
C GLY A 17 5.74 9.80 3.90
N ILE A 18 5.98 10.42 2.73
CA ILE A 18 4.94 10.64 1.70
C ILE A 18 4.48 9.31 1.08
N GLY A 19 5.40 8.38 0.81
CA GLY A 19 5.06 7.09 0.23
C GLY A 19 4.09 6.30 1.12
N GLN A 20 4.36 6.27 2.42
CA GLN A 20 3.45 5.65 3.40
C GLN A 20 2.09 6.37 3.44
N ALA A 21 2.09 7.70 3.48
CA ALA A 21 0.85 8.49 3.53
C ALA A 21 -0.02 8.26 2.28
N CYS A 22 0.59 8.21 1.09
CA CYS A 22 -0.09 7.89 -0.16
C CYS A 22 -0.66 6.47 -0.15
N ALA A 23 0.10 5.48 0.31
CA ALA A 23 -0.36 4.09 0.38
C ALA A 23 -1.61 3.97 1.26
N VAL A 24 -1.58 4.54 2.47
CA VAL A 24 -2.71 4.52 3.40
C VAL A 24 -3.91 5.30 2.85
N HIS A 25 -3.67 6.45 2.23
CA HIS A 25 -4.75 7.27 1.69
C HIS A 25 -5.47 6.59 0.52
N LEU A 26 -4.73 6.02 -0.43
CA LEU A 26 -5.29 5.39 -1.62
C LEU A 26 -5.99 4.06 -1.29
N ASP A 27 -5.41 3.27 -0.38
CA ASP A 27 -6.04 2.07 0.17
C ASP A 27 -7.42 2.39 0.78
N ARG A 28 -7.51 3.43 1.61
CA ARG A 28 -8.79 3.90 2.18
C ARG A 28 -9.79 4.45 1.17
N LEU A 29 -9.32 4.92 0.01
CA LEU A 29 -10.18 5.39 -1.08
C LEU A 29 -10.74 4.25 -1.94
N GLY A 30 -10.30 3.01 -1.71
CA GLY A 30 -10.75 1.81 -2.43
C GLY A 30 -9.87 1.40 -3.61
N PHE A 31 -8.63 1.91 -3.69
CA PHE A 31 -7.66 1.41 -4.66
C PHE A 31 -7.03 0.12 -4.15
N GLN A 32 -6.69 -0.78 -5.08
CA GLN A 32 -5.74 -1.84 -4.76
C GLN A 32 -4.33 -1.25 -4.78
N VAL A 33 -3.67 -1.22 -3.62
CA VAL A 33 -2.32 -0.69 -3.52
C VAL A 33 -1.32 -1.84 -3.44
N PHE A 34 -0.24 -1.71 -4.20
CA PHE A 34 0.99 -2.49 -4.08
C PHE A 34 2.08 -1.60 -3.51
N ALA A 35 2.44 -1.83 -2.24
CA ALA A 35 3.38 -0.99 -1.51
C ALA A 35 4.77 -1.66 -1.45
N GLY A 36 5.71 -1.15 -2.26
CA GLY A 36 7.09 -1.60 -2.30
C GLY A 36 7.92 -1.00 -1.17
N VAL A 37 8.54 -1.87 -0.37
CA VAL A 37 9.43 -1.55 0.75
C VAL A 37 10.75 -2.30 0.60
N LEU A 38 11.78 -1.90 1.33
CA LEU A 38 13.11 -2.50 1.17
C LEU A 38 13.29 -3.78 2.00
N THR A 39 12.56 -3.90 3.11
CA THR A 39 12.71 -5.00 4.06
C THR A 39 11.37 -5.57 4.51
N GLU A 40 11.36 -6.83 4.93
CA GLU A 40 10.17 -7.50 5.48
C GLU A 40 9.68 -6.85 6.79
N THR A 41 10.60 -6.31 7.61
CA THR A 41 10.25 -5.57 8.82
C THR A 41 9.42 -4.34 8.47
N GLU A 42 9.85 -3.56 7.48
CA GLU A 42 9.09 -2.41 6.99
C GLU A 42 7.73 -2.83 6.40
N ALA A 43 7.66 -3.99 5.74
CA ALA A 43 6.39 -4.53 5.23
C ALA A 43 5.41 -4.82 6.38
N THR A 44 5.90 -5.44 7.45
CA THR A 44 5.11 -5.79 8.65
C THR A 44 4.62 -4.54 9.38
N ASP A 45 5.48 -3.54 9.54
CA ASP A 45 5.11 -2.26 10.15
C ASP A 45 4.07 -1.49 9.31
N LEU A 46 4.16 -1.61 7.98
CA LEU A 46 3.24 -0.99 7.04
C LEU A 46 1.88 -1.71 6.99
N GLN A 47 1.85 -3.03 7.13
CA GLN A 47 0.63 -3.84 7.20
C GLN A 47 -0.34 -3.38 8.29
N GLN A 48 0.17 -2.97 9.45
CA GLN A 48 -0.66 -2.49 10.57
C GLN A 48 -1.42 -1.19 10.24
N LYS A 49 -1.09 -0.52 9.14
CA LYS A 49 -1.64 0.78 8.75
C LYS A 49 -2.60 0.71 7.54
N LEU A 50 -2.70 -0.46 6.90
CA LEU A 50 -3.40 -0.67 5.63
C LEU A 50 -4.58 -1.64 5.81
N LEU A 51 -5.67 -1.40 5.07
CA LEU A 51 -6.88 -2.21 5.08
C LEU A 51 -6.80 -3.37 4.08
N VAL A 52 -6.30 -3.16 2.85
CA VAL A 52 -6.23 -4.19 1.80
C VAL A 52 -5.03 -3.93 0.87
N VAL A 53 -3.83 -4.43 1.25
CA VAL A 53 -2.63 -4.28 0.42
C VAL A 53 -1.94 -5.61 0.15
N LEU A 54 -1.53 -5.80 -1.11
CA LEU A 54 -0.59 -6.83 -1.51
C LEU A 54 0.82 -6.24 -1.49
N PHE A 55 1.74 -6.87 -0.79
CA PHE A 55 3.13 -6.43 -0.70
C PHE A 55 3.93 -7.14 -1.79
N LEU A 56 4.71 -6.36 -2.55
CA LEU A 56 5.62 -6.82 -3.61
C LEU A 56 7.07 -6.62 -3.18
#